data_AF-A0A0Q7ZMH6-F1
#
_entry.id   AF-A0A0Q7ZMH6-F1
#
_cell.length_a   1.000
_cell.length_b   1.000
_cell.length_c   1.000
_cell.angle_alpha   90.00
_cell.angle_beta   90.00
_cell.angle_gamma   90.00
#
_symmetry.space_group_name_H-M   'P 1'
#
loop_
_entity.id
_entity.type
_entity.pdbx_description
1 polymer ?
#
loop_
_entity_poly.entity_id
_entity_poly.type
_entity_poly.pdbx_seq_one_letter_code
_entity_poly.pdbx_strand_id
1 'polypeptide(L)'
;MERDAWVADPAVAWQILLEADLEQVPDVAVLQSRVDALNTTLGSPTSEVVSSSDPVVLRSRMSQGSSVAVAVGISDRHLVISAQHHYLDGLALLTVLGSVTDSTVRSSARGTAGRDVVAPGLRTLLQRLGEVVFTPPARIARARTHASKDRTAPDVFARVSVPRSVVPADLVHAAVAATGAFNTRAGARRRRTAIAIGVSQVDGASAGLGDHSALLRLRDLEGRSREEVARLVREAPLQPAPVPSGTGVLIRVATKVALRLFGRRLGSTLLVSHLGSVTAPRGLVSSLSFHPVTGGGSGVSVGAVELGGTTTLSARARAHQHTPESLAALLDDVVAGLPS
;
A
#
# COMPACT_ATOMS: atom_id res chain seq x y z
N MET A 1 -20.73 4.08 16.99
CA MET A 1 -20.89 3.18 15.83
C MET A 1 -19.65 2.30 15.79
N GLU A 2 -19.75 1.05 16.23
CA GLU A 2 -18.63 0.11 16.29
C GLU A 2 -18.21 -0.20 14.84
N ARG A 3 -17.09 0.37 14.36
CA ARG A 3 -16.61 0.13 13.01
C ARG A 3 -16.14 -1.32 12.91
N ASP A 4 -16.51 -2.00 11.83
CA ASP A 4 -16.11 -3.39 11.57
C ASP A 4 -14.58 -3.51 11.61
N ALA A 5 -14.07 -4.17 12.64
CA ALA A 5 -12.64 -4.37 12.81
C ALA A 5 -12.13 -5.31 11.70
N TRP A 6 -11.39 -4.75 10.74
CA TRP A 6 -10.54 -5.53 9.84
C TRP A 6 -9.69 -6.48 10.68
N VAL A 7 -9.90 -7.79 10.51
CA VAL A 7 -9.02 -8.79 11.12
C VAL A 7 -7.76 -8.85 10.27
N ALA A 8 -6.85 -7.92 10.49
CA ALA A 8 -5.51 -7.94 9.93
C ALA A 8 -4.66 -9.02 10.61
N ASP A 9 -3.62 -9.50 9.91
CA ASP A 9 -2.54 -10.25 10.54
C ASP A 9 -1.94 -9.34 11.64
N PRO A 10 -2.01 -9.70 12.93
CA PRO A 10 -1.50 -8.85 14.01
C PRO A 10 0.02 -8.67 13.94
N ALA A 11 0.72 -9.45 13.10
CA ALA A 11 2.14 -9.26 12.80
C ALA A 11 2.42 -8.22 11.71
N VAL A 12 1.40 -7.53 11.19
CA VAL A 12 1.52 -6.49 10.15
C VAL A 12 1.07 -5.16 10.73
N ALA A 13 2.00 -4.20 10.82
CA ALA A 13 1.64 -2.81 11.05
C ALA A 13 0.77 -2.35 9.87
N TRP A 14 -0.52 -2.14 10.13
CA TRP A 14 -1.50 -1.78 9.10
C TRP A 14 -1.42 -0.28 8.80
N GLN A 15 -0.24 0.15 8.39
CA GLN A 15 0.10 1.55 8.12
C GLN A 15 0.43 1.77 6.65
N ILE A 16 0.03 2.92 6.14
CA ILE A 16 0.42 3.46 4.84
C ILE A 16 1.20 4.74 5.03
N LEU A 17 2.19 4.97 4.17
CA LEU A 17 3.03 6.16 4.24
C LEU A 17 2.92 6.96 2.94
N LEU A 18 2.97 8.28 3.07
CA LEU A 18 3.20 9.22 1.98
C LEU A 18 4.40 10.10 2.38
N GLU A 19 5.43 10.09 1.55
CA GLU A 19 6.57 10.99 1.69
C GLU A 19 6.44 12.12 0.68
N ALA A 20 6.80 13.33 1.11
CA ALA A 20 6.80 14.52 0.28
C ALA A 20 8.07 15.33 0.54
N ASP A 21 8.77 15.73 -0.52
CA ASP A 21 9.82 16.75 -0.41
C ASP A 21 9.18 18.12 -0.63
N LEU A 22 9.14 18.93 0.43
CA LEU A 22 8.50 20.25 0.44
C LEU A 22 9.49 21.33 0.02
N GLU A 23 9.00 22.34 -0.68
CA GLU A 23 9.82 23.53 -0.97
C GLU A 23 9.89 24.49 0.22
N GLN A 24 8.84 24.50 1.04
CA GLN A 24 8.74 25.28 2.27
C GLN A 24 8.33 24.38 3.43
N VAL A 25 9.08 24.47 4.52
CA VAL A 25 8.90 23.66 5.71
C VAL A 25 7.90 24.38 6.63
N PRO A 26 6.76 23.77 6.98
CA PRO A 26 5.88 24.33 7.99
C PRO A 26 6.58 24.42 9.34
N ASP A 27 6.29 25.47 10.11
CA ASP A 27 6.71 25.54 11.51
C ASP A 27 6.17 24.32 12.29
N VAL A 28 6.99 23.75 13.18
CA VAL A 28 6.65 22.51 13.88
C VAL A 28 5.43 22.69 14.80
N ALA A 29 5.25 23.86 15.43
CA ALA A 29 4.10 24.12 16.29
C ALA A 29 2.81 24.28 15.47
N VAL A 30 2.91 24.92 14.30
CA VAL A 30 1.80 24.99 13.32
C VAL A 30 1.44 23.58 12.82
N LEU A 31 2.44 22.78 12.48
CA LEU A 31 2.24 21.40 12.05
C LEU A 31 1.56 20.56 13.13
N GLN A 32 2.02 20.66 14.38
CA GLN A 32 1.40 20.00 15.53
C GLN A 32 -0.07 20.37 15.67
N SER A 33 -0.41 21.65 15.65
CA SER A 33 -1.80 22.11 15.77
C SER A 33 -2.69 21.59 14.64
N ARG A 34 -2.16 21.51 13.41
CA ARG A 34 -2.90 20.95 12.25
C ARG A 34 -3.11 19.45 12.39
N VAL A 35 -2.11 18.71 12.86
CA VAL A 35 -2.21 17.26 13.10
C VAL A 35 -3.18 16.97 14.24
N ASP A 36 -3.21 17.78 15.31
CA ASP A 36 -4.18 17.66 16.41
C ASP A 36 -5.63 17.77 15.91
N ALA A 37 -5.90 18.77 15.08
CA ALA A 37 -7.23 18.99 14.50
C ALA A 37 -7.67 17.84 13.59
N LEU A 38 -6.75 17.33 12.76
CA LEU A 38 -6.99 16.18 11.89
C LEU A 38 -7.35 14.93 12.71
N ASN A 39 -6.53 14.63 13.71
CA ASN A 39 -6.68 13.46 14.57
C ASN A 39 -7.97 13.54 15.41
N THR A 40 -8.32 14.73 15.91
CA THR A 40 -9.62 14.98 16.55
C THR A 40 -10.79 14.67 15.62
N THR A 41 -10.73 15.13 14.36
CA THR A 41 -11.77 14.86 13.34
C THR A 41 -11.91 13.36 13.07
N LEU A 42 -10.80 12.61 13.13
CA LEU A 42 -10.77 11.16 12.94
C LEU A 42 -11.20 10.36 14.18
N GLY A 43 -11.44 11.03 15.32
CA GLY A 43 -11.81 10.38 16.59
C GLY A 43 -10.62 9.77 17.34
N SER A 44 -9.40 10.19 17.04
CA SER A 44 -8.16 9.79 17.70
C SER A 44 -7.52 11.04 18.29
N PRO A 45 -7.86 11.50 19.51
CA PRO A 45 -7.47 12.84 19.99
C PRO A 45 -5.96 12.99 20.25
N THR A 46 -5.23 11.89 20.29
CA THR A 46 -3.77 11.87 20.39
C THR A 46 -3.15 12.09 19.03
N SER A 47 -2.17 12.98 18.97
CA SER A 47 -1.38 13.28 17.78
C SER A 47 0.09 12.97 18.02
N GLU A 48 0.83 12.80 16.92
CA GLU A 48 2.26 12.57 16.97
C GLU A 48 2.92 13.35 15.83
N VAL A 49 3.71 14.37 16.20
CA VAL A 49 4.67 15.00 15.29
C VAL A 49 6.08 14.60 15.70
N VAL A 50 6.85 14.08 14.76
CA VAL A 50 8.20 13.57 14.98
C VAL A 50 9.18 14.37 14.15
N SER A 51 10.22 14.90 14.77
CA SER A 51 11.34 15.50 14.05
C SER A 51 12.56 14.55 14.05
N SER A 52 13.30 14.53 12.95
CA SER A 52 14.62 13.87 12.87
C SER A 52 15.53 14.63 11.92
N SER A 53 16.84 14.59 12.14
CA SER A 53 17.83 15.11 11.18
C SER A 53 18.15 14.11 10.06
N ASP A 54 17.68 12.86 10.14
CA ASP A 54 17.92 11.83 9.14
C ASP A 54 16.58 11.32 8.57
N PRO A 55 16.28 11.55 7.28
CA PRO A 55 15.03 11.13 6.67
C PRO A 55 14.87 9.60 6.63
N VAL A 56 15.97 8.83 6.61
CA VAL A 56 15.93 7.36 6.64
C VAL A 56 15.50 6.87 8.03
N VAL A 57 16.06 7.47 9.08
CA VAL A 57 15.67 7.17 10.47
C VAL A 57 14.23 7.60 10.71
N LEU A 58 13.83 8.77 10.21
CA LEU A 58 12.46 9.25 10.29
C LEU A 58 11.48 8.26 9.66
N ARG A 59 11.68 7.90 8.39
CA ARG A 59 10.82 6.94 7.69
C ARG A 59 10.74 5.60 8.43
N SER A 60 11.87 5.08 8.88
CA SER A 60 11.95 3.85 9.65
C SER A 60 11.04 3.92 10.88
N ARG A 61 11.17 4.97 11.70
CA ARG A 61 10.32 5.21 12.88
C ARG A 61 8.84 5.34 12.51
N MET A 62 8.53 6.13 11.48
CA MET A 62 7.14 6.36 11.03
C MET A 62 6.47 5.09 10.48
N SER A 63 7.23 4.04 10.15
CA SER A 63 6.73 2.77 9.63
C SER A 63 6.48 1.68 10.68
N GLN A 64 6.95 1.86 11.92
CA GLN A 64 6.94 0.83 12.97
C GLN A 64 5.59 0.65 13.69
N GLY A 65 4.54 1.34 13.26
CA GLY A 65 3.27 1.39 13.96
C GLY A 65 3.21 2.58 14.93
N SER A 66 2.19 3.41 14.78
CA SER A 66 1.77 4.41 15.76
C SER A 66 0.40 4.00 16.27
N SER A 67 0.05 4.39 17.50
CA SER A 67 -1.29 4.20 18.07
C SER A 67 -2.29 5.27 17.59
N VAL A 68 -1.82 6.36 16.99
CA VAL A 68 -2.66 7.46 16.50
C VAL A 68 -3.16 7.21 15.07
N ALA A 69 -4.25 7.87 14.69
CA ALA A 69 -4.80 7.73 13.33
C ALA A 69 -3.82 8.27 12.27
N VAL A 70 -3.23 9.44 12.52
CA VAL A 70 -2.23 10.10 11.67
C VAL A 70 -1.05 10.58 12.50
N ALA A 71 0.15 10.18 12.11
CA ALA A 71 1.39 10.74 12.62
C ALA A 71 2.13 11.46 11.48
N VAL A 72 2.82 12.56 11.78
CA VAL A 72 3.62 13.31 10.80
C VAL A 72 5.06 13.42 11.25
N GLY A 73 5.96 12.97 10.40
CA GLY A 73 7.40 13.12 10.54
C GLY A 73 7.92 14.29 9.70
N ILE A 74 8.91 15.03 10.20
CA ILE A 74 9.61 16.05 9.43
C ILE A 74 11.13 15.98 9.63
N SER A 75 11.87 16.10 8.52
CA SER A 75 13.34 16.14 8.48
C SER A 75 13.78 17.13 7.41
N ASP A 76 14.20 18.32 7.82
CA ASP A 76 14.40 19.46 6.92
C ASP A 76 13.16 19.69 6.04
N ARG A 77 13.29 19.45 4.73
CA ARG A 77 12.23 19.56 3.72
C ARG A 77 11.44 18.27 3.51
N HIS A 78 11.86 17.18 4.10
CA HIS A 78 11.25 15.87 3.93
C HIS A 78 10.13 15.66 4.94
N LEU A 79 8.90 15.53 4.46
CA LEU A 79 7.70 15.25 5.25
C LEU A 79 7.33 13.77 5.07
N VAL A 80 7.04 13.07 6.16
CA VAL A 80 6.54 11.70 6.16
C VAL A 80 5.18 11.66 6.85
N ILE A 81 4.11 11.37 6.12
CA ILE A 81 2.78 11.16 6.70
C ILE A 81 2.61 9.64 6.87
N SER A 82 2.34 9.19 8.09
CA SER A 82 2.00 7.80 8.39
C SER A 82 0.59 7.74 8.92
N ALA A 83 -0.25 6.88 8.34
CA ALA A 83 -1.62 6.70 8.81
C ALA A 83 -1.94 5.23 9.03
N GLN A 84 -2.77 4.97 10.04
CA GLN A 84 -3.40 3.68 10.22
C GLN A 84 -4.48 3.48 9.13
N HIS A 85 -4.35 2.40 8.36
CA HIS A 85 -5.15 2.17 7.16
C HIS A 85 -6.65 1.95 7.42
N HIS A 86 -7.06 1.68 8.67
CA HIS A 86 -8.48 1.59 9.02
C HIS A 86 -9.14 2.96 9.28
N TYR A 87 -8.34 4.03 9.37
CA TYR A 87 -8.85 5.40 9.42
C TYR A 87 -8.83 6.05 8.04
N LEU A 88 -7.76 5.81 7.28
CA LEU A 88 -7.48 6.51 6.02
C LEU A 88 -7.01 5.54 4.94
N ASP A 89 -7.50 5.74 3.71
CA ASP A 89 -6.93 5.13 2.53
C ASP A 89 -5.78 5.97 1.92
N GLY A 90 -5.20 5.48 0.82
CA GLY A 90 -4.09 6.17 0.14
C GLY A 90 -4.45 7.54 -0.45
N LEU A 91 -5.70 7.77 -0.87
CA LEU A 91 -6.12 9.08 -1.38
C LEU A 91 -6.34 10.06 -0.23
N ALA A 92 -6.84 9.59 0.91
CA ALA A 92 -7.00 10.42 2.10
C ALA A 92 -5.66 10.93 2.65
N LEU A 93 -4.53 10.25 2.39
CA LEU A 93 -3.18 10.79 2.69
C LEU A 93 -2.87 12.08 1.92
N LEU A 94 -3.41 12.27 0.70
CA LEU A 94 -3.26 13.51 -0.05
C LEU A 94 -4.08 14.64 0.58
N THR A 95 -5.26 14.32 1.11
CA THR A 95 -6.08 15.26 1.90
C THR A 95 -5.38 15.66 3.20
N VAL A 96 -4.69 14.71 3.86
CA VAL A 96 -3.82 15.02 5.00
C VAL A 96 -2.67 15.93 4.58
N LEU A 97 -1.97 15.62 3.47
CA LEU A 97 -0.89 16.47 2.95
C LEU A 97 -1.39 17.90 2.69
N GLY A 98 -2.53 18.06 2.04
CA GLY A 98 -3.15 19.36 1.83
C GLY A 98 -3.48 20.07 3.14
N SER A 99 -4.01 19.35 4.12
CA SER A 99 -4.38 19.92 5.42
C SER A 99 -3.15 20.38 6.23
N VAL A 100 -2.08 19.59 6.28
CA VAL A 100 -0.87 19.93 7.04
C VAL A 100 -0.04 21.03 6.37
N THR A 101 -0.15 21.16 5.05
CA THR A 101 0.48 22.23 4.27
C THR A 101 -0.41 23.45 4.04
N ASP A 102 -1.68 23.40 4.46
CA ASP A 102 -2.70 24.42 4.18
C ASP A 102 -2.79 24.75 2.68
N SER A 103 -2.99 23.71 1.89
CA SER A 103 -3.02 23.73 0.44
C SER A 103 -3.99 22.70 -0.12
N THR A 104 -4.40 22.88 -1.37
CA THR A 104 -5.26 21.89 -2.06
C THR A 104 -4.40 20.90 -2.84
N VAL A 105 -4.42 19.64 -2.43
CA VAL A 105 -3.77 18.54 -3.17
C VAL A 105 -4.86 17.62 -3.72
N ARG A 106 -4.80 17.32 -5.02
CA ARG A 106 -5.80 16.49 -5.71
C ARG A 106 -5.14 15.36 -6.47
N SER A 107 -5.92 14.31 -6.74
CA SER A 107 -5.48 13.16 -7.53
C SER A 107 -6.41 12.92 -8.73
N SER A 108 -5.84 12.45 -9.84
CA SER A 108 -6.57 11.97 -11.02
C SER A 108 -7.04 10.51 -10.89
N ALA A 109 -6.78 9.84 -9.77
CA ALA A 109 -7.22 8.47 -9.53
C ALA A 109 -8.75 8.40 -9.64
N ARG A 110 -9.22 7.43 -10.43
CA ARG A 110 -10.64 7.14 -10.58
C ARG A 110 -11.05 6.11 -9.53
N GLY A 111 -12.14 6.40 -8.85
CA GLY A 111 -12.80 5.53 -7.91
C GLY A 111 -13.43 4.33 -8.60
N THR A 112 -13.95 3.44 -7.77
CA THR A 112 -14.57 2.18 -8.20
C THR A 112 -16.07 2.14 -7.95
N ALA A 113 -16.70 3.30 -7.76
CA ALA A 113 -18.14 3.43 -7.62
C ALA A 113 -18.87 2.69 -8.76
N GLY A 114 -19.87 1.88 -8.40
CA GLY A 114 -20.67 1.10 -9.34
C GLY A 114 -20.06 -0.23 -9.79
N ARG A 115 -18.87 -0.62 -9.31
CA ARG A 115 -18.35 -1.98 -9.54
C ARG A 115 -19.10 -3.02 -8.71
N ASP A 116 -19.30 -4.20 -9.31
CA ASP A 116 -19.81 -5.36 -8.62
C ASP A 116 -18.92 -5.73 -7.43
N VAL A 117 -19.55 -5.95 -6.28
CA VAL A 117 -18.90 -6.49 -5.08
C VAL A 117 -19.17 -7.97 -5.03
N VAL A 118 -18.12 -8.80 -4.96
CA VAL A 118 -18.32 -10.23 -4.71
C VAL A 118 -18.99 -10.38 -3.35
N ALA A 119 -20.21 -10.92 -3.31
CA ALA A 119 -20.94 -11.07 -2.05
C ALA A 119 -20.10 -11.84 -1.01
N PRO A 120 -19.97 -11.34 0.23
CA PRO A 120 -19.31 -12.07 1.30
C PRO A 120 -20.13 -13.32 1.62
N GLY A 121 -19.61 -14.49 1.29
CA GLY A 121 -20.29 -15.76 1.50
C GLY A 121 -19.36 -16.82 2.06
N LEU A 122 -19.92 -17.73 2.86
CA LEU A 122 -19.20 -18.88 3.42
C LEU A 122 -18.49 -19.70 2.33
N ARG A 123 -19.10 -19.81 1.14
CA ARG A 123 -18.50 -20.45 -0.03
C ARG A 123 -17.22 -19.74 -0.50
N THR A 124 -17.22 -18.42 -0.57
CA THR A 124 -16.04 -17.61 -0.94
C THR A 124 -14.92 -17.77 0.08
N LEU A 125 -15.27 -17.83 1.38
CA LEU A 125 -14.32 -18.09 2.46
C LEU A 125 -13.71 -19.51 2.34
N LEU A 126 -14.55 -20.54 2.17
CA LEU A 126 -14.11 -21.93 2.00
C LEU A 126 -13.26 -22.12 0.74
N GLN A 127 -13.63 -21.47 -0.36
CA GLN A 127 -12.83 -21.48 -1.59
C GLN A 127 -11.46 -20.83 -1.36
N ARG A 128 -11.39 -19.70 -0.64
CA ARG A 128 -10.12 -19.05 -0.27
C ARG A 128 -9.27 -19.93 0.66
N LEU A 129 -9.89 -20.65 1.60
CA LEU A 129 -9.19 -21.59 2.48
C LEU A 129 -8.66 -22.79 1.68
N GLY A 130 -9.47 -23.36 0.79
CA GLY A 130 -9.06 -24.44 -0.13
C GLY A 130 -7.92 -24.02 -1.05
N GLU A 131 -8.02 -22.83 -1.67
CA GLU A 131 -6.96 -22.24 -2.49
C GLU A 131 -5.61 -22.20 -1.75
N VAL A 132 -5.63 -21.84 -0.47
CA VAL A 132 -4.42 -21.69 0.33
C VAL A 132 -3.77 -23.02 0.69
N VAL A 133 -4.58 -24.06 0.87
CA VAL A 133 -4.08 -25.39 1.17
C VAL A 133 -3.49 -26.02 -0.10
N PHE A 134 -4.20 -25.96 -1.22
CA PHE A 134 -3.86 -26.73 -2.42
C PHE A 134 -3.06 -25.94 -3.46
N THR A 135 -3.26 -24.63 -3.56
CA THR A 135 -2.77 -23.81 -4.67
C THR A 135 -2.30 -22.43 -4.20
N PRO A 136 -1.38 -22.34 -3.22
CA PRO A 136 -0.99 -21.04 -2.67
C PRO A 136 -0.30 -20.18 -3.74
N PRO A 137 -0.56 -18.85 -3.74
CA PRO A 137 0.15 -17.92 -4.60
C PRO A 137 1.66 -18.01 -4.43
N ALA A 138 2.39 -17.72 -5.51
CA ALA A 138 3.83 -17.58 -5.45
C ALA A 138 4.19 -16.48 -4.44
N ARG A 139 5.35 -16.60 -3.79
CA ARG A 139 5.93 -15.52 -3.00
C ARG A 139 7.06 -14.89 -3.80
N ILE A 140 7.34 -13.63 -3.54
CA ILE A 140 8.61 -13.04 -3.96
C ILE A 140 9.71 -13.76 -3.16
N ALA A 141 10.74 -14.22 -3.87
CA ALA A 141 11.86 -14.91 -3.27
C ALA A 141 12.55 -13.99 -2.27
N ARG A 142 12.95 -14.54 -1.13
CA ARG A 142 13.69 -13.77 -0.11
C ARG A 142 15.08 -13.46 -0.62
N ALA A 143 15.62 -12.31 -0.20
CA ALA A 143 17.04 -12.06 -0.35
C ALA A 143 17.82 -13.16 0.40
N ARG A 144 18.70 -13.89 -0.29
CA ARG A 144 19.49 -14.98 0.30
C ARG A 144 20.56 -14.48 1.27
N THR A 145 20.89 -13.18 1.19
CA THR A 145 21.95 -12.52 1.95
C THR A 145 21.35 -11.33 2.71
N HIS A 146 21.83 -11.08 3.93
CA HIS A 146 21.60 -9.86 4.73
C HIS A 146 20.18 -9.50 5.21
N ALA A 147 19.17 -10.34 5.03
CA ALA A 147 17.89 -10.11 5.70
C ALA A 147 18.06 -10.15 7.23
N SER A 148 17.47 -9.18 7.94
CA SER A 148 17.54 -9.12 9.40
C SER A 148 16.96 -10.40 10.01
N LYS A 149 17.65 -11.00 10.98
CA LYS A 149 17.08 -12.11 11.76
C LYS A 149 16.01 -11.61 12.74
N ASP A 150 16.03 -10.31 13.05
CA ASP A 150 15.06 -9.66 13.90
C ASP A 150 13.75 -9.43 13.14
N ARG A 151 12.68 -10.06 13.62
CA ARG A 151 11.34 -9.94 13.05
C ARG A 151 10.66 -8.62 13.41
N THR A 152 11.21 -7.89 14.37
CA THR A 152 10.77 -6.55 14.78
C THR A 152 11.52 -5.44 14.05
N ALA A 153 12.49 -5.78 13.20
CA ALA A 153 13.19 -4.82 12.37
C ALA A 153 12.18 -4.03 11.51
N PRO A 154 12.38 -2.71 11.35
CA PRO A 154 11.52 -1.84 10.54
C PRO A 154 11.43 -2.33 9.10
N ASP A 155 10.40 -1.91 8.38
CA ASP A 155 10.31 -2.22 6.95
C ASP A 155 11.49 -1.59 6.18
N VAL A 156 11.85 -2.23 5.07
CA VAL A 156 12.81 -1.70 4.07
C VAL A 156 12.06 -1.09 2.90
N PHE A 157 12.70 -0.10 2.28
CA PHE A 157 12.09 0.75 1.26
C PHE A 157 13.04 0.91 0.08
N ALA A 158 12.49 1.03 -1.13
CA ALA A 158 13.19 1.50 -2.32
C ALA A 158 12.26 2.42 -3.11
N ARG A 159 12.84 3.32 -3.91
CA ARG A 159 12.10 4.21 -4.82
C ARG A 159 12.89 4.45 -6.09
N VAL A 160 12.17 4.62 -7.20
CA VAL A 160 12.73 5.01 -8.51
C VAL A 160 11.76 5.96 -9.20
N SER A 161 12.28 7.00 -9.83
CA SER A 161 11.48 7.96 -10.60
C SER A 161 11.63 7.68 -12.10
N VAL A 162 10.51 7.65 -12.81
CA VAL A 162 10.47 7.53 -14.26
C VAL A 162 9.84 8.80 -14.86
N PRO A 163 10.46 9.43 -15.88
CA PRO A 163 10.01 10.70 -16.43
C PRO A 163 8.83 10.52 -17.41
N ARG A 164 7.78 9.84 -16.97
CA ARG A 164 6.54 9.58 -17.70
C ARG A 164 5.41 9.21 -16.76
N SER A 165 4.18 9.36 -17.23
CA SER A 165 2.99 8.82 -16.56
C SER A 165 2.97 7.30 -16.68
N VAL A 166 2.59 6.61 -15.61
CA VAL A 166 2.38 5.15 -15.60
C VAL A 166 0.91 4.90 -15.30
N VAL A 167 0.25 4.06 -16.10
CA VAL A 167 -1.13 3.66 -15.80
C VAL A 167 -1.15 2.39 -14.92
N PRO A 168 -2.18 2.19 -14.08
CA PRO A 168 -2.21 1.05 -13.16
C PRO A 168 -2.08 -0.32 -13.83
N ALA A 169 -2.66 -0.50 -15.02
CA ALA A 169 -2.58 -1.75 -15.76
C ALA A 169 -1.15 -2.08 -16.20
N ASP A 170 -0.39 -1.07 -16.62
CA ASP A 170 1.00 -1.23 -17.06
C ASP A 170 1.89 -1.56 -15.86
N LEU A 171 1.66 -0.90 -14.74
CA LEU A 171 2.34 -1.21 -13.49
C LEU A 171 2.08 -2.65 -13.04
N VAL A 172 0.82 -3.12 -13.10
CA VAL A 172 0.47 -4.50 -12.76
C VAL A 172 1.14 -5.50 -13.70
N HIS A 173 1.06 -5.26 -15.01
CA HIS A 173 1.70 -6.12 -16.02
C HIS A 173 3.22 -6.21 -15.80
N ALA A 174 3.89 -5.05 -15.68
CA ALA A 174 5.32 -4.97 -15.41
C ALA A 174 5.70 -5.64 -14.08
N ALA A 175 4.90 -5.45 -13.03
CA ALA A 175 5.14 -6.07 -11.73
C ALA A 175 5.02 -7.60 -11.73
N VAL A 176 4.12 -8.15 -12.55
CA VAL A 176 4.02 -9.62 -12.75
C VAL A 176 5.28 -10.15 -13.43
N ALA A 177 5.70 -9.50 -14.53
CA ALA A 177 6.91 -9.88 -15.25
C ALA A 177 8.17 -9.77 -14.37
N ALA A 178 8.33 -8.65 -13.67
CA ALA A 178 9.41 -8.40 -12.72
C ALA A 178 9.46 -9.45 -11.61
N THR A 179 8.31 -9.76 -11.00
CA THR A 179 8.23 -10.80 -9.97
C THR A 179 8.67 -12.17 -10.51
N GLY A 180 8.25 -12.52 -11.73
CA GLY A 180 8.66 -13.75 -12.39
C GLY A 180 10.16 -13.82 -12.66
N ALA A 181 10.74 -12.74 -13.17
CA ALA A 181 12.18 -12.62 -13.45
C ALA A 181 12.99 -12.69 -12.14
N PHE A 182 12.61 -11.90 -11.14
CA PHE A 182 13.21 -11.88 -9.81
C PHE A 182 13.23 -13.27 -9.17
N ASN A 183 12.08 -13.96 -9.18
CA ASN A 183 11.97 -15.32 -8.65
C ASN A 183 12.81 -16.32 -9.42
N THR A 184 12.87 -16.20 -10.75
CA THR A 184 13.67 -17.08 -11.60
C THR A 184 15.16 -16.93 -11.29
N ARG A 185 15.66 -15.69 -11.15
CA ARG A 185 17.06 -15.42 -10.76
C ARG A 185 17.38 -15.95 -9.37
N ALA A 186 16.41 -15.93 -8.46
CA ALA A 186 16.55 -16.52 -7.13
C ALA A 186 16.37 -18.06 -7.09
N GLY A 187 16.16 -18.72 -8.23
CA GLY A 187 15.97 -20.16 -8.36
C GLY A 187 14.61 -20.68 -7.88
N ALA A 188 13.62 -19.80 -7.67
CA ALA A 188 12.27 -20.18 -7.31
C ALA A 188 11.48 -20.63 -8.55
N ARG A 189 10.87 -21.82 -8.48
CA ARG A 189 10.19 -22.46 -9.64
C ARG A 189 8.68 -22.25 -9.72
N ARG A 190 8.04 -21.65 -8.71
CA ARG A 190 6.57 -21.52 -8.67
C ARG A 190 6.10 -20.32 -9.50
N ARG A 191 5.25 -20.58 -10.49
CA ARG A 191 4.53 -19.60 -11.31
C ARG A 191 3.05 -19.62 -10.92
N ARG A 192 2.63 -18.73 -10.02
CA ARG A 192 1.23 -18.51 -9.55
C ARG A 192 1.07 -17.12 -8.96
N THR A 193 1.28 -16.10 -9.76
CA THR A 193 1.36 -14.71 -9.33
C THR A 193 -0.06 -14.21 -9.11
N ALA A 194 -0.36 -13.89 -7.86
CA ALA A 194 -1.59 -13.20 -7.50
C ALA A 194 -1.25 -11.74 -7.18
N ILE A 195 -1.89 -10.79 -7.84
CA ILE A 195 -1.71 -9.37 -7.54
C ILE A 195 -2.94 -8.87 -6.80
N ALA A 196 -2.71 -8.23 -5.66
CA ALA A 196 -3.71 -7.42 -4.99
C ALA A 196 -3.54 -5.99 -5.48
N ILE A 197 -4.62 -5.33 -5.88
CA ILE A 197 -4.60 -3.93 -6.31
C ILE A 197 -5.42 -3.14 -5.30
N GLY A 198 -4.74 -2.27 -4.56
CA GLY A 198 -5.41 -1.27 -3.72
C GLY A 198 -6.12 -0.27 -4.62
N VAL A 199 -7.41 -0.08 -4.36
CA VAL A 199 -8.25 0.89 -5.06
C VAL A 199 -9.03 1.69 -4.02
N SER A 200 -9.50 2.87 -4.39
CA SER A 200 -10.47 3.61 -3.60
C SER A 200 -11.86 3.50 -4.24
N GLN A 201 -12.89 3.53 -3.41
CA GLN A 201 -14.28 3.59 -3.85
C GLN A 201 -14.66 5.00 -4.31
N VAL A 202 -13.93 6.02 -3.85
CA VAL A 202 -14.14 7.43 -4.22
C VAL A 202 -13.10 7.90 -5.24
N ASP A 203 -13.45 8.93 -6.00
CA ASP A 203 -12.53 9.59 -6.93
C ASP A 203 -11.53 10.49 -6.19
N GLY A 204 -10.32 10.63 -6.72
CA GLY A 204 -9.27 11.48 -6.18
C GLY A 204 -9.59 12.98 -6.15
N ALA A 205 -10.55 13.43 -6.96
CA ALA A 205 -11.04 14.81 -6.94
C ALA A 205 -12.04 15.08 -5.79
N SER A 206 -12.66 14.03 -5.26
CA SER A 206 -13.66 14.08 -4.19
C SER A 206 -13.17 13.40 -2.90
N ALA A 207 -11.88 13.03 -2.85
CA ALA A 207 -11.29 12.34 -1.72
C ALA A 207 -11.34 13.23 -0.46
N GLY A 208 -11.97 12.71 0.59
CA GLY A 208 -12.01 13.30 1.91
C GLY A 208 -11.15 12.53 2.91
N LEU A 209 -11.28 12.88 4.18
CA LEU A 209 -10.76 12.04 5.26
C LEU A 209 -11.67 10.82 5.43
N GLY A 210 -11.08 9.63 5.34
CA GLY A 210 -11.80 8.36 5.54
C GLY A 210 -11.10 7.17 4.89
N ASP A 211 -11.51 5.98 5.32
CA ASP A 211 -11.14 4.73 4.65
C ASP A 211 -12.23 4.38 3.63
N HIS A 212 -11.92 4.60 2.36
CA HIS A 212 -12.73 4.16 1.22
C HIS A 212 -12.00 3.05 0.44
N SER A 213 -11.07 2.35 1.10
CA SER A 213 -10.26 1.35 0.44
C SER A 213 -11.08 0.13 0.05
N ALA A 214 -10.77 -0.39 -1.13
CA ALA A 214 -11.21 -1.69 -1.59
C ALA A 214 -10.06 -2.39 -2.30
N LEU A 215 -10.29 -3.66 -2.65
CA LEU A 215 -9.25 -4.51 -3.21
C LEU A 215 -9.74 -5.20 -4.48
N LEU A 216 -8.95 -5.13 -5.55
CA LEU A 216 -9.03 -6.07 -6.65
C LEU A 216 -8.04 -7.21 -6.41
N ARG A 217 -8.41 -8.43 -6.77
CA ARG A 217 -7.50 -9.58 -6.72
C ARG A 217 -7.44 -10.24 -8.09
N LEU A 218 -6.30 -10.12 -8.73
CA LEU A 218 -6.01 -10.76 -10.00
C LEU A 218 -5.09 -11.97 -9.79
N ARG A 219 -5.20 -12.98 -10.64
CA ARG A 219 -4.46 -14.24 -10.54
C ARG A 219 -4.14 -14.75 -11.94
N ASP A 220 -3.20 -15.69 -12.00
CA ASP A 220 -2.81 -16.39 -13.23
C ASP A 220 -2.49 -15.38 -14.35
N LEU A 221 -1.76 -14.34 -13.94
CA LEU A 221 -1.35 -13.23 -14.80
C LEU A 221 -0.09 -13.55 -15.59
N GLU A 222 0.62 -14.63 -15.26
CA GLU A 222 1.78 -15.07 -16.02
C GLU A 222 1.44 -15.35 -17.49
N GLY A 223 2.19 -14.73 -18.40
CA GLY A 223 2.01 -14.91 -19.83
C GLY A 223 0.80 -14.18 -20.41
N ARG A 224 0.03 -13.44 -19.60
CA ARG A 224 -1.02 -12.55 -20.10
C ARG A 224 -0.40 -11.35 -20.80
N SER A 225 -1.00 -10.97 -21.92
CA SER A 225 -0.68 -9.72 -22.62
C SER A 225 -1.05 -8.50 -21.77
N ARG A 226 -0.46 -7.35 -22.10
CA ARG A 226 -0.78 -6.06 -21.50
C ARG A 226 -2.27 -5.74 -21.62
N GLU A 227 -2.85 -5.99 -22.78
CA GLU A 227 -4.25 -5.71 -23.09
C GLU A 227 -5.19 -6.59 -22.24
N GLU A 228 -4.85 -7.87 -22.07
CA GLU A 228 -5.58 -8.77 -21.17
C GLU A 228 -5.50 -8.32 -19.72
N VAL A 229 -4.32 -7.92 -19.22
CA VAL A 229 -4.16 -7.38 -17.86
C VAL A 229 -5.00 -6.11 -17.70
N ALA A 230 -4.94 -5.19 -18.67
CA ALA A 230 -5.72 -3.97 -18.64
C ALA A 230 -7.23 -4.24 -18.59
N ARG A 231 -7.71 -5.23 -19.35
CA ARG A 231 -9.10 -5.70 -19.30
C ARG A 231 -9.44 -6.25 -17.91
N LEU A 232 -8.62 -7.15 -17.37
CA LEU A 232 -8.83 -7.74 -16.04
C LEU A 232 -8.86 -6.69 -14.92
N VAL A 233 -7.99 -5.68 -14.97
CA VAL A 233 -8.00 -4.56 -13.99
C VAL A 233 -9.31 -3.76 -14.06
N ARG A 234 -9.87 -3.56 -15.26
CA ARG A 234 -11.14 -2.85 -15.44
C ARG A 234 -12.34 -3.65 -14.97
N GLU A 235 -12.38 -4.95 -15.27
CA GLU A 235 -13.55 -5.80 -15.10
C GLU A 235 -13.57 -6.54 -13.75
N ALA A 236 -12.43 -6.66 -13.06
CA ALA A 236 -12.37 -7.41 -11.82
C ALA A 236 -13.33 -6.83 -10.76
N PRO A 237 -14.12 -7.71 -10.10
CA PRO A 237 -15.02 -7.28 -9.06
C PRO A 237 -14.27 -6.94 -7.77
N LEU A 238 -14.85 -6.05 -6.97
CA LEU A 238 -14.33 -5.69 -5.66
C LEU A 238 -14.40 -6.89 -4.72
N GLN A 239 -13.33 -7.10 -3.96
CA GLN A 239 -13.29 -8.11 -2.91
C GLN A 239 -13.76 -7.49 -1.58
N PRO A 240 -14.73 -8.10 -0.89
CA PRO A 240 -15.16 -7.62 0.42
C PRO A 240 -14.11 -7.89 1.49
N ALA A 241 -14.21 -7.16 2.60
CA ALA A 241 -13.45 -7.47 3.81
C ALA A 241 -13.74 -8.91 4.28
N PRO A 242 -12.77 -9.61 4.91
CA PRO A 242 -12.91 -11.03 5.23
C PRO A 242 -14.01 -11.38 6.24
N VAL A 243 -14.51 -10.40 7.01
CA VAL A 243 -15.49 -10.63 8.08
C VAL A 243 -16.70 -9.71 7.85
N PRO A 244 -17.86 -10.23 7.43
CA PRO A 244 -19.07 -9.43 7.30
C PRO A 244 -19.61 -9.03 8.68
N SER A 245 -20.19 -7.84 8.75
CA SER A 245 -20.93 -7.33 9.92
C SER A 245 -22.04 -8.32 10.32
N GLY A 246 -22.22 -8.60 11.61
CA GLY A 246 -23.27 -9.51 12.11
C GLY A 246 -22.91 -11.01 12.21
N THR A 247 -21.66 -11.43 11.96
CA THR A 247 -21.23 -12.81 12.25
C THR A 247 -21.08 -13.06 13.75
N GLY A 248 -21.63 -14.19 14.24
CA GLY A 248 -21.52 -14.60 15.64
C GLY A 248 -20.06 -14.72 16.14
N VAL A 249 -19.86 -14.45 17.43
CA VAL A 249 -18.53 -14.36 18.08
C VAL A 249 -17.63 -15.56 17.78
N LEU A 250 -18.18 -16.78 17.76
CA LEU A 250 -17.43 -18.01 17.48
C LEU A 250 -16.83 -18.02 16.07
N ILE A 251 -17.58 -17.56 15.06
CA ILE A 251 -17.12 -17.50 13.66
C ILE A 251 -16.04 -16.44 13.51
N ARG A 252 -16.15 -15.31 14.21
CA ARG A 252 -15.10 -14.28 14.25
C ARG A 252 -13.79 -14.82 14.84
N VAL A 253 -13.87 -15.59 15.93
CA VAL A 253 -12.69 -16.22 16.56
C VAL A 253 -12.08 -17.28 15.64
N ALA A 254 -12.90 -18.18 15.08
CA ALA A 254 -12.43 -19.19 14.14
C ALA A 254 -11.78 -18.56 12.90
N THR A 255 -12.36 -17.48 12.36
CA THR A 255 -11.79 -16.72 11.25
C THR A 255 -10.48 -16.04 11.64
N LYS A 256 -10.38 -15.44 12.84
CA LYS A 256 -9.13 -14.89 13.38
C LYS A 256 -8.03 -15.96 13.47
N VAL A 257 -8.34 -17.14 13.97
CA VAL A 257 -7.39 -18.25 14.10
C VAL A 257 -6.98 -18.77 12.72
N ALA A 258 -7.92 -18.94 11.80
CA ALA A 258 -7.64 -19.35 10.42
C ALA A 258 -6.77 -18.30 9.69
N LEU A 259 -7.08 -17.01 9.81
CA LEU A 259 -6.28 -15.92 9.24
C LEU A 259 -4.88 -15.86 9.85
N ARG A 260 -4.70 -16.17 11.14
CA ARG A 260 -3.36 -16.26 11.76
C ARG A 260 -2.55 -17.46 11.26
N LEU A 261 -3.17 -18.63 11.15
CA LEU A 261 -2.49 -19.87 10.72
C LEU A 261 -2.17 -19.84 9.23
N PHE A 262 -3.08 -19.29 8.43
CA PHE A 262 -2.98 -19.29 6.98
C PHE A 262 -2.59 -17.94 6.39
N GLY A 263 -2.46 -16.86 7.17
CA GLY A 263 -2.17 -15.50 6.69
C GLY A 263 -0.91 -15.38 5.84
N ARG A 264 0.10 -16.23 6.09
CA ARG A 264 1.31 -16.29 5.27
C ARG A 264 1.08 -16.90 3.88
N ARG A 265 -0.02 -17.61 3.68
CA ARG A 265 -0.44 -18.25 2.41
C ARG A 265 -1.71 -17.62 1.83
N LEU A 266 -2.53 -16.97 2.66
CA LEU A 266 -3.68 -16.14 2.32
C LEU A 266 -3.15 -14.76 1.92
N GLY A 267 -2.96 -14.52 0.64
CA GLY A 267 -2.57 -13.19 0.19
C GLY A 267 -2.23 -13.15 -1.27
N SER A 268 -1.94 -11.96 -1.76
CA SER A 268 -1.28 -11.78 -3.03
C SER A 268 0.21 -12.11 -2.93
N THR A 269 0.81 -12.40 -4.07
CA THR A 269 2.25 -12.40 -4.31
C THR A 269 2.84 -11.01 -4.15
N LEU A 270 2.09 -9.98 -4.55
CA LEU A 270 2.47 -8.57 -4.43
C LEU A 270 1.20 -7.73 -4.27
N LEU A 271 1.28 -6.67 -3.47
CA LEU A 271 0.27 -5.61 -3.47
C LEU A 271 0.74 -4.44 -4.35
N VAL A 272 -0.12 -3.94 -5.22
CA VAL A 272 0.13 -2.76 -6.05
C VAL A 272 -0.90 -1.70 -5.68
N SER A 273 -0.50 -0.43 -5.56
CA SER A 273 -1.45 0.67 -5.43
C SER A 273 -0.91 1.92 -6.12
N HIS A 274 -1.80 2.71 -6.71
CA HIS A 274 -1.46 3.82 -7.59
C HIS A 274 -2.33 5.03 -7.23
N LEU A 275 -1.71 6.12 -6.77
CA LEU A 275 -2.43 7.35 -6.39
C LEU A 275 -2.79 8.24 -7.59
N GLY A 276 -2.41 7.84 -8.80
CA GLY A 276 -2.68 8.61 -10.01
C GLY A 276 -1.73 9.80 -10.14
N SER A 277 -2.11 10.74 -10.99
CA SER A 277 -1.44 12.02 -11.18
C SER A 277 -1.92 12.98 -10.11
N VAL A 278 -1.00 13.45 -9.29
CA VAL A 278 -1.24 14.40 -8.20
C VAL A 278 -1.01 15.81 -8.72
N THR A 279 -1.95 16.69 -8.42
CA THR A 279 -1.85 18.12 -8.65
C THR A 279 -1.76 18.83 -7.31
N ALA A 280 -0.77 19.70 -7.17
CA ALA A 280 -0.53 20.55 -6.01
C ALA A 280 -0.13 21.97 -6.48
N PRO A 281 -0.29 23.01 -5.63
CA PRO A 281 0.22 24.34 -5.93
C PRO A 281 1.69 24.31 -6.34
N ARG A 282 2.04 25.16 -7.30
CA ARG A 282 3.42 25.26 -7.78
C ARG A 282 4.34 25.65 -6.63
N GLY A 283 5.44 24.92 -6.48
CA GLY A 283 6.41 25.18 -5.42
C GLY A 283 5.91 24.77 -4.04
N LEU A 284 4.92 23.87 -3.93
CA LEU A 284 4.58 23.24 -2.66
C LEU A 284 5.42 21.98 -2.43
N VAL A 285 5.39 21.06 -3.39
CA VAL A 285 6.04 19.74 -3.32
C VAL A 285 6.88 19.54 -4.58
N SER A 286 8.13 19.11 -4.41
CA SER A 286 9.05 18.78 -5.50
C SER A 286 9.08 17.29 -5.83
N SER A 287 8.75 16.42 -4.87
CA SER A 287 8.67 14.97 -5.07
C SER A 287 7.64 14.32 -4.14
N LEU A 288 7.03 13.21 -4.58
CA LEU A 288 6.12 12.39 -3.79
C LEU A 288 6.52 10.92 -3.89
N SER A 289 6.41 10.18 -2.79
CA SER A 289 6.39 8.70 -2.84
C SER A 289 5.33 8.13 -1.93
N PHE A 290 4.54 7.21 -2.46
CA PHE A 290 3.49 6.53 -1.72
C PHE A 290 3.90 5.10 -1.41
N HIS A 291 3.82 4.67 -0.16
CA HIS A 291 4.21 3.34 0.30
C HIS A 291 3.00 2.61 0.89
N PRO A 292 2.33 1.75 0.10
CA PRO A 292 1.17 1.00 0.55
C PRO A 292 1.52 0.01 1.66
N VAL A 293 0.50 -0.48 2.35
CA VAL A 293 0.66 -1.48 3.42
C VAL A 293 1.33 -2.76 2.89
N THR A 294 2.26 -3.31 3.67
CA THR A 294 2.94 -4.59 3.38
C THR A 294 2.06 -5.80 3.76
N GLY A 295 0.91 -5.89 3.09
CA GLY A 295 -0.04 -6.99 3.24
C GLY A 295 0.38 -8.28 2.50
N GLY A 296 -0.24 -9.40 2.87
CA GLY A 296 -0.15 -10.66 2.11
C GLY A 296 1.07 -11.56 2.42
N GLY A 297 1.18 -12.65 1.65
CA GLY A 297 2.08 -13.77 1.94
C GLY A 297 3.55 -13.52 1.65
N SER A 298 3.87 -12.53 0.79
CA SER A 298 5.23 -12.04 0.51
C SER A 298 5.63 -10.88 1.41
N GLY A 299 4.66 -10.09 1.90
CA GLY A 299 4.95 -8.86 2.63
C GLY A 299 5.68 -7.81 1.79
N VAL A 300 5.45 -7.79 0.48
CA VAL A 300 5.97 -6.77 -0.46
C VAL A 300 4.79 -5.99 -1.06
N SER A 301 4.93 -4.67 -1.09
CA SER A 301 4.02 -3.76 -1.78
C SER A 301 4.79 -2.85 -2.74
N VAL A 302 4.15 -2.47 -3.84
CA VAL A 302 4.61 -1.48 -4.81
C VAL A 302 3.59 -0.34 -4.86
N GLY A 303 4.06 0.87 -4.60
CA GLY A 303 3.29 2.10 -4.74
C GLY A 303 3.67 2.86 -5.99
N ALA A 304 2.77 3.69 -6.49
CA ALA A 304 3.05 4.64 -7.55
C ALA A 304 2.28 5.94 -7.34
N VAL A 305 2.93 7.05 -7.64
CA VAL A 305 2.35 8.39 -7.63
C VAL A 305 3.04 9.23 -8.70
N GLU A 306 2.27 9.98 -9.47
CA GLU A 306 2.79 10.88 -10.48
C GLU A 306 2.69 12.34 -10.02
N LEU A 307 3.75 13.11 -10.22
CA LEU A 307 3.79 14.56 -9.97
C LEU A 307 4.53 15.22 -11.13
N GLY A 308 3.90 16.21 -11.78
CA GLY A 308 4.55 17.00 -12.84
C GLY A 308 5.09 16.17 -14.02
N GLY A 309 4.40 15.10 -14.41
CA GLY A 309 4.82 14.21 -15.50
C GLY A 309 5.90 13.19 -15.13
N THR A 310 6.33 13.15 -13.87
CA THR A 310 7.25 12.13 -13.34
C THR A 310 6.50 11.17 -12.42
N THR A 311 6.54 9.88 -12.70
CA THR A 311 6.00 8.85 -11.79
C THR A 311 7.10 8.36 -10.87
N THR A 312 6.89 8.43 -9.56
CA THR A 312 7.72 7.75 -8.57
C THR A 312 7.09 6.41 -8.23
N LEU A 313 7.81 5.34 -8.55
CA LEU A 313 7.52 4.00 -8.11
C LEU A 313 8.22 3.76 -6.78
N SER A 314 7.54 3.13 -5.84
CA SER A 314 8.10 2.75 -4.55
C SER A 314 7.90 1.27 -4.30
N ALA A 315 8.79 0.68 -3.53
CA ALA A 315 8.63 -0.66 -2.97
C ALA A 315 8.83 -0.61 -1.47
N ARG A 316 8.02 -1.37 -0.74
CA ARG A 316 8.12 -1.55 0.71
C ARG A 316 8.05 -3.03 1.02
N ALA A 317 8.90 -3.51 1.91
CA ALA A 317 8.87 -4.90 2.36
C ALA A 317 9.40 -5.09 3.77
N ARG A 318 9.18 -6.28 4.34
CA ARG A 318 9.67 -6.64 5.68
C ARG A 318 11.19 -6.85 5.67
N ALA A 319 11.94 -6.17 6.52
CA ALA A 319 13.41 -6.27 6.60
C ALA A 319 13.94 -7.69 6.86
N HIS A 320 13.14 -8.55 7.51
CA HIS A 320 13.53 -9.94 7.76
C HIS A 320 13.36 -10.86 6.54
N GLN A 321 12.92 -10.32 5.39
CA GLN A 321 12.74 -11.06 4.13
C GLN A 321 13.47 -10.43 2.95
N HIS A 322 13.66 -9.11 3.00
CA HIS A 322 14.19 -8.30 1.91
C HIS A 322 15.18 -7.26 2.44
N THR A 323 16.08 -6.82 1.57
CA THR A 323 16.97 -5.68 1.79
C THR A 323 16.58 -4.53 0.85
N PRO A 324 17.01 -3.28 1.11
CA PRO A 324 16.78 -2.16 0.20
C PRO A 324 17.26 -2.44 -1.23
N GLU A 325 18.43 -3.08 -1.39
CA GLU A 325 19.02 -3.42 -2.69
C GLU A 325 18.17 -4.45 -3.43
N SER A 326 17.60 -5.43 -2.71
CA SER A 326 16.69 -6.41 -3.31
C SER A 326 15.39 -5.78 -3.80
N LEU A 327 14.90 -4.73 -3.12
CA LEU A 327 13.73 -3.98 -3.54
C LEU A 327 14.05 -3.05 -4.71
N ALA A 328 15.23 -2.42 -4.72
CA ALA A 328 15.70 -1.63 -5.83
C ALA A 328 15.80 -2.49 -7.11
N ALA A 329 16.42 -3.67 -7.02
CA ALA A 329 16.50 -4.60 -8.15
C ALA A 329 15.13 -5.07 -8.65
N LEU A 330 14.15 -5.26 -7.75
CA LEU A 330 12.77 -5.54 -8.14
C LEU A 330 12.13 -4.36 -8.87
N LEU A 331 12.33 -3.13 -8.39
CA LEU A 331 11.83 -1.92 -9.05
C LEU A 331 12.49 -1.69 -10.41
N ASP A 332 13.78 -1.98 -10.56
CA ASP A 332 14.48 -1.88 -11.83
C ASP A 332 13.86 -2.81 -12.88
N ASP A 333 13.54 -4.05 -12.49
CA ASP A 333 12.80 -4.97 -13.37
C ASP A 333 11.40 -4.45 -13.71
N VAL A 334 10.70 -3.82 -12.75
CA VAL A 334 9.39 -3.20 -13.00
C VAL A 334 9.54 -2.09 -14.04
N VAL A 335 10.52 -1.19 -13.87
CA VAL A 335 10.77 -0.10 -14.81
C VAL A 335 11.12 -0.63 -16.19
N ALA A 336 11.95 -1.68 -16.28
CA ALA A 336 12.29 -2.32 -17.54
C ALA A 336 11.09 -2.98 -18.24
N GLY A 337 10.09 -3.42 -17.46
CA GLY A 337 8.84 -4.01 -17.98
C GLY A 337 7.75 -3.00 -18.34
N LEU A 338 7.93 -1.71 -18.05
CA LEU A 338 6.97 -0.68 -18.40
C LEU A 338 7.09 -0.33 -19.90
N PRO A 339 5.96 -0.12 -20.60
CA PRO A 339 5.96 0.22 -22.03
C PRO A 339 6.69 1.54 -22.26
N SER A 340 7.48 1.63 -23.32
CA SER A 340 8.23 2.83 -23.75
C SER A 340 7.35 4.06 -23.88
#